data_AF-A0A7X6P152-F1
#
_entry.id   AF-A0A7X6P152-F1
#
_cell.length_a   1.000
_cell.length_b   1.000
_cell.length_c   1.000
_cell.angle_alpha   90.00
_cell.angle_beta   90.00
_cell.angle_gamma   90.00
#
_symmetry.space_group_name_H-M   'P 1'
#
loop_
_entity.id
_entity.type
_entity.pdbx_description
1 polymer ?
#
loop_
_entity_poly.entity_id
_entity_poly.type
_entity_poly.pdbx_seq_one_letter_code
_entity_poly.pdbx_strand_id
1 'polypeptide(L)'
;MTSAADARVVAIGGGHGLAASLRALKRITPHITAIVSVADDGGSSGRLRAGHEQAAPGDIRKCLLALADESTVLARAVAYRFGEGELEGHAFGNLLLSALNSVCQNLPDAVDAAGELLQITGRVLPATMEAVELVATTVDGVEVRGQVEVMDTAGIDRVHLEPAECRPPFSAHDAIAAADLVLLGPGSLYTSVLAAAMSPGLVEAIARSSAPLVYVC
;
A
#
# COMPACT_ATOMS: atom_id res chain seq x y z
N MET A 1 -24.12 13.43 12.66
CA MET A 1 -23.36 12.18 12.83
C MET A 1 -23.58 11.35 11.58
N THR A 2 -22.51 11.08 10.84
CA THR A 2 -22.55 10.20 9.64
C THR A 2 -22.95 8.79 10.08
N SER A 3 -23.81 8.11 9.32
CA SER A 3 -24.13 6.71 9.61
C SER A 3 -22.90 5.85 9.36
N ALA A 4 -22.79 4.68 10.01
CA ALA A 4 -21.65 3.79 9.79
C ALA A 4 -21.53 3.34 8.32
N ALA A 5 -22.65 3.25 7.59
CA ALA A 5 -22.67 2.88 6.18
C ALA A 5 -22.16 4.01 5.27
N ASP A 6 -22.36 5.27 5.65
CA ASP A 6 -21.96 6.44 4.86
C ASP A 6 -20.57 6.97 5.24
N ALA A 7 -19.94 6.42 6.28
CA ALA A 7 -18.66 6.87 6.80
C ALA A 7 -17.53 6.65 5.79
N ARG A 8 -16.78 7.71 5.48
CA ARG A 8 -15.58 7.64 4.64
C ARG A 8 -14.38 7.27 5.49
N VAL A 9 -13.83 6.08 5.23
CA VAL A 9 -12.69 5.56 6.00
C VAL A 9 -11.45 5.52 5.12
N VAL A 10 -10.39 6.20 5.57
CA VAL A 10 -9.05 6.07 4.99
C VAL A 10 -8.25 5.11 5.84
N ALA A 11 -7.71 4.06 5.23
CA ALA A 11 -6.85 3.08 5.91
C ALA A 11 -5.44 3.12 5.29
N ILE A 12 -4.43 3.39 6.11
CA ILE A 12 -3.04 3.63 5.67
C ILE A 12 -2.14 2.52 6.22
N GLY A 13 -1.33 1.90 5.36
CA GLY A 13 -0.39 0.86 5.78
C GLY A 13 0.09 -0.03 4.64
N GLY A 14 0.31 -1.31 4.95
CA GLY A 14 0.75 -2.31 3.99
C GLY A 14 0.49 -3.73 4.48
N GLY A 15 0.90 -4.70 3.68
CA GLY A 15 0.91 -6.11 4.01
C GLY A 15 -0.46 -6.74 4.27
N HIS A 16 -0.44 -7.84 5.02
CA HIS A 16 -1.62 -8.63 5.35
C HIS A 16 -2.50 -7.97 6.42
N GLY A 17 -1.91 -7.18 7.31
CA GLY A 17 -2.64 -6.48 8.38
C GLY A 17 -3.63 -5.47 7.81
N LEU A 18 -3.17 -4.59 6.91
CA LEU A 18 -4.05 -3.67 6.21
C LEU A 18 -5.13 -4.42 5.41
N ALA A 19 -4.77 -5.47 4.67
CA ALA A 19 -5.74 -6.28 3.92
C ALA A 19 -6.82 -6.91 4.81
N ALA A 20 -6.51 -7.28 6.06
CA ALA A 20 -7.49 -7.76 7.02
C ALA A 20 -8.45 -6.63 7.45
N SER A 21 -7.92 -5.44 7.75
CA SER A 21 -8.75 -4.25 8.04
C SER A 21 -9.68 -3.91 6.89
N LEU A 22 -9.19 -3.92 5.65
CA LEU A 22 -10.01 -3.61 4.47
C LEU A 22 -11.18 -4.60 4.30
N ARG A 23 -10.95 -5.91 4.51
CA ARG A 23 -12.04 -6.91 4.50
C ARG A 23 -13.06 -6.70 5.61
N ALA A 24 -12.64 -6.18 6.76
CA ALA A 24 -13.55 -5.84 7.85
C ALA A 24 -14.36 -4.58 7.50
N LEU A 25 -13.68 -3.52 7.06
CA LEU A 25 -14.29 -2.25 6.67
C LEU A 25 -15.30 -2.42 5.53
N LYS A 26 -15.03 -3.29 4.55
CA LYS A 26 -15.94 -3.57 3.42
C LYS A 26 -17.32 -4.09 3.86
N ARG A 27 -17.43 -4.63 5.08
CA ARG A 27 -18.71 -5.08 5.67
C ARG A 27 -19.47 -3.95 6.37
N ILE A 28 -18.83 -2.81 6.57
CA ILE A 28 -19.37 -1.66 7.31
C ILE A 28 -19.77 -0.56 6.34
N THR A 29 -18.89 -0.18 5.42
CA THR A 29 -19.09 0.90 4.46
C THR A 29 -18.43 0.58 3.11
N PRO A 30 -19.02 1.01 1.98
CA PRO A 30 -18.34 0.96 0.68
C PRO A 30 -17.35 2.12 0.49
N HIS A 31 -17.35 3.14 1.35
CA HIS A 31 -16.57 4.36 1.18
C HIS A 31 -15.16 4.24 1.79
N ILE A 32 -14.39 3.28 1.28
CA ILE A 32 -13.05 2.97 1.77
C ILE A 32 -12.00 3.50 0.80
N THR A 33 -10.98 4.17 1.31
CA THR A 33 -9.74 4.44 0.57
C THR A 33 -8.56 3.82 1.29
N ALA A 34 -7.89 2.87 0.64
CA ALA A 34 -6.63 2.30 1.13
C ALA A 34 -5.45 3.11 0.58
N ILE A 35 -4.58 3.63 1.44
CA ILE A 35 -3.30 4.25 1.03
C ILE A 35 -2.18 3.28 1.39
N VAL A 36 -1.47 2.80 0.38
CA VAL A 36 -0.66 1.58 0.50
C VAL A 36 0.82 1.87 0.24
N SER A 37 1.69 1.39 1.13
CA SER A 37 3.14 1.44 0.94
C SER A 37 3.56 0.80 -0.39
N VAL A 38 4.54 1.41 -1.05
CA VAL A 38 5.17 0.89 -2.27
C VAL A 38 6.66 0.59 -2.10
N ALA A 39 7.12 0.55 -0.85
CA ALA A 39 8.51 0.32 -0.47
C ALA A 39 8.91 -1.17 -0.42
N ASP A 40 7.97 -2.10 -0.63
CA ASP A 40 8.23 -3.55 -0.53
C ASP A 40 9.31 -4.02 -1.52
N ASP A 41 10.30 -4.74 -1.02
CA ASP A 41 11.38 -5.36 -1.81
C ASP A 41 11.46 -6.88 -1.60
N GLY A 42 10.46 -7.47 -0.93
CA GLY A 42 10.42 -8.90 -0.66
C GLY A 42 9.98 -9.75 -1.87
N GLY A 43 10.60 -10.92 -2.01
CA GLY A 43 10.13 -12.01 -2.88
C GLY A 43 9.88 -11.61 -4.34
N SER A 44 8.68 -11.90 -4.84
CA SER A 44 8.30 -11.55 -6.23
C SER A 44 8.25 -10.05 -6.48
N SER A 45 7.93 -9.22 -5.48
CA SER A 45 7.93 -7.76 -5.63
C SER A 45 9.35 -7.27 -5.89
N GLY A 46 10.31 -7.68 -5.05
CA GLY A 46 11.71 -7.30 -5.18
C GLY A 46 12.33 -7.67 -6.52
N ARG A 47 12.08 -8.89 -7.01
CA ARG A 47 12.59 -9.33 -8.33
C ARG A 47 12.07 -8.48 -9.49
N LEU A 48 10.81 -8.05 -9.45
CA LEU A 48 10.23 -7.19 -10.48
C LEU A 48 10.80 -5.76 -10.40
N ARG A 49 11.06 -5.25 -9.20
CA ARG A 49 11.69 -3.93 -9.00
C ARG A 49 13.10 -3.87 -9.58
N ALA A 50 13.92 -4.88 -9.30
CA ALA A 50 15.31 -4.95 -9.75
C ALA A 50 15.47 -4.92 -11.29
N GLY A 51 14.44 -5.32 -12.03
CA GLY A 51 14.47 -5.31 -13.51
C GLY A 51 13.96 -4.03 -14.17
N HIS A 52 13.21 -3.17 -13.46
CA HIS A 52 12.41 -2.13 -14.12
C HIS A 52 12.27 -0.78 -13.38
N GLU A 53 12.95 -0.53 -12.26
CA GLU A 53 12.83 0.73 -11.47
C GLU A 53 11.36 1.09 -11.11
N GLN A 54 10.50 0.08 -10.95
CA GLN A 54 9.08 0.28 -10.67
C GLN A 54 8.78 0.18 -9.17
N ALA A 55 7.63 0.74 -8.78
CA ALA A 55 7.06 0.57 -7.45
C ALA A 55 6.68 -0.89 -7.17
N ALA A 56 6.72 -1.29 -5.90
CA ALA A 56 6.39 -2.65 -5.48
C ALA A 56 4.88 -2.94 -5.62
N PRO A 57 4.46 -3.93 -6.43
CA PRO A 57 3.03 -4.21 -6.62
C PRO A 57 2.42 -5.07 -5.48
N GLY A 58 3.25 -5.66 -4.62
CA GLY A 58 2.85 -6.73 -3.71
C GLY A 58 1.75 -6.35 -2.71
N ASP A 59 1.91 -5.22 -2.02
CA ASP A 59 0.96 -4.75 -1.02
C ASP A 59 -0.29 -4.12 -1.64
N ILE A 60 -0.12 -3.40 -2.75
CA ILE A 60 -1.22 -2.91 -3.58
C ILE A 60 -2.12 -4.09 -4.00
N ARG A 61 -1.53 -5.16 -4.55
CA ARG A 61 -2.25 -6.37 -4.96
C ARG A 61 -3.05 -6.97 -3.80
N LYS A 62 -2.47 -7.06 -2.60
CA LYS A 62 -3.18 -7.59 -1.41
C LYS A 62 -4.39 -6.73 -1.06
N CYS A 63 -4.26 -5.40 -1.14
CA CYS A 63 -5.34 -4.46 -0.85
C CYS A 63 -6.45 -4.50 -1.92
N LEU A 64 -6.08 -4.57 -3.20
CA LEU A 64 -7.03 -4.77 -4.30
C LEU A 64 -7.85 -6.05 -4.10
N LEU A 65 -7.19 -7.18 -3.78
CA LEU A 65 -7.87 -8.44 -3.51
C LEU A 65 -8.78 -8.38 -2.28
N ALA A 66 -8.37 -7.68 -1.21
CA ALA A 66 -9.19 -7.50 -0.03
C ALA A 66 -10.50 -6.74 -0.31
N LEU A 67 -10.46 -5.82 -1.28
CA LEU A 67 -11.61 -5.01 -1.69
C LEU A 67 -12.42 -5.63 -2.84
N ALA A 68 -11.86 -6.58 -3.59
CA ALA A 68 -12.54 -7.33 -4.65
C ALA A 68 -13.53 -8.39 -4.13
N ASP A 69 -14.35 -8.96 -5.03
CA ASP A 69 -15.05 -10.21 -4.79
C ASP A 69 -14.13 -11.41 -5.07
N GLU A 70 -13.64 -12.04 -3.99
CA GLU A 70 -12.71 -13.18 -4.03
C GLU A 70 -13.32 -14.45 -4.69
N SER A 71 -14.65 -14.51 -4.86
CA SER A 71 -15.32 -15.61 -5.55
C SER A 71 -15.21 -15.54 -7.08
N THR A 72 -14.79 -14.40 -7.63
CA THR A 72 -14.63 -14.23 -9.08
C THR A 72 -13.42 -14.99 -9.61
N VAL A 73 -13.49 -15.45 -10.86
CA VAL A 73 -12.36 -16.11 -11.54
C VAL A 73 -11.16 -15.18 -11.63
N LEU A 74 -11.40 -13.89 -11.93
CA LEU A 74 -10.34 -12.90 -12.07
C LEU A 74 -9.62 -12.62 -10.74
N ALA A 75 -10.34 -12.46 -9.63
CA ALA A 75 -9.71 -12.28 -8.32
C ALA A 75 -8.84 -13.50 -7.96
N ARG A 76 -9.32 -14.72 -8.21
CA ARG A 76 -8.51 -15.93 -8.01
C ARG A 76 -7.26 -15.96 -8.90
N ALA A 77 -7.38 -15.50 -10.15
CA ALA A 77 -6.23 -15.39 -11.04
C ALA A 77 -5.22 -14.35 -10.52
N VAL A 78 -5.65 -13.17 -10.07
CA VAL A 78 -4.78 -12.13 -9.49
C VAL A 78 -4.09 -12.62 -8.20
N ALA A 79 -4.76 -13.45 -7.41
CA ALA A 79 -4.18 -14.09 -6.23
C ALA A 79 -3.16 -15.20 -6.56
N TYR A 80 -3.26 -15.81 -7.75
CA TYR A 80 -2.46 -16.97 -8.14
C TYR A 80 -0.96 -16.69 -8.13
N ARG A 81 -0.20 -17.66 -7.62
CA ARG A 81 1.26 -17.68 -7.64
C ARG A 81 1.72 -18.90 -8.44
N PHE A 82 2.56 -18.66 -9.44
CA PHE A 82 3.16 -19.71 -10.25
C PHE A 82 4.10 -20.56 -9.39
N GLY A 83 3.95 -21.88 -9.49
CA GLY A 83 4.75 -22.82 -8.69
C GLY A 83 5.98 -23.38 -9.40
N GLU A 84 6.04 -23.28 -10.73
CA GLU A 84 7.08 -23.91 -11.56
C GLU A 84 7.32 -23.10 -12.84
N GLY A 85 8.44 -23.34 -13.51
CA GLY A 85 8.79 -22.75 -14.81
C GLY A 85 9.37 -21.34 -14.72
N GLU A 86 9.42 -20.63 -15.85
CA GLU A 86 10.08 -19.31 -15.93
C GLU A 86 9.44 -18.24 -15.02
N LEU A 87 8.17 -18.40 -14.68
CA LEU A 87 7.43 -17.49 -13.81
C LEU A 87 7.42 -17.94 -12.35
N GLU A 88 8.19 -18.97 -11.98
CA GLU A 88 8.17 -19.54 -10.64
C GLU A 88 8.28 -18.48 -9.53
N GLY A 89 7.37 -18.57 -8.57
CA GLY A 89 7.27 -17.66 -7.45
C GLY A 89 6.65 -16.30 -7.78
N HIS A 90 6.43 -15.92 -9.05
CA HIS A 90 5.69 -14.70 -9.37
C HIS A 90 4.20 -14.84 -9.05
N ALA A 91 3.61 -13.78 -8.53
CA ALA A 91 2.16 -13.66 -8.48
C ALA A 91 1.65 -13.06 -9.79
N PHE A 92 0.63 -13.65 -10.40
CA PHE A 92 0.05 -13.09 -11.64
C PHE A 92 -0.42 -11.65 -11.44
N GLY A 93 -1.05 -11.34 -10.31
CA GLY A 93 -1.46 -9.97 -9.99
C GLY A 93 -0.29 -8.97 -9.94
N ASN A 94 0.92 -9.40 -9.54
CA ASN A 94 2.08 -8.51 -9.57
C ASN A 94 2.50 -8.22 -11.01
N LEU A 95 2.48 -9.24 -11.88
CA LEU A 95 2.79 -9.08 -13.31
C LEU A 95 1.77 -8.17 -14.00
N LEU A 96 0.47 -8.36 -13.70
CA LEU A 96 -0.60 -7.51 -14.19
C LEU A 96 -0.39 -6.05 -13.80
N LEU A 97 -0.11 -5.78 -12.52
CA LEU A 97 0.13 -4.42 -12.02
C LEU A 97 1.37 -3.79 -12.66
N SER A 98 2.46 -4.53 -12.81
CA SER A 98 3.65 -4.03 -13.51
C SER A 98 3.35 -3.71 -14.98
N ALA A 99 2.57 -4.55 -15.66
CA ALA A 99 2.15 -4.30 -17.04
C ALA A 99 1.27 -3.05 -17.15
N LEU A 100 0.26 -2.92 -16.28
CA LEU A 100 -0.60 -1.72 -16.22
C LEU A 100 0.20 -0.46 -15.94
N ASN A 101 1.12 -0.50 -14.97
CA ASN A 101 2.00 0.63 -14.66
C ASN A 101 2.85 1.04 -15.86
N SER A 102 3.36 0.07 -16.62
CA SER A 102 4.16 0.32 -17.82
C SER A 102 3.34 0.94 -18.97
N VAL A 103 2.07 0.54 -19.09
CA VAL A 103 1.14 1.07 -20.10
C VAL A 103 0.62 2.46 -19.74
N CYS A 104 0.20 2.65 -18.49
CA CYS A 104 -0.33 3.93 -18.00
C CYS A 104 0.78 4.98 -17.81
N GLN A 105 2.04 4.55 -17.63
CA GLN A 105 3.17 5.41 -17.25
C GLN A 105 2.88 6.26 -15.99
N ASN A 106 1.98 5.76 -15.15
CA ASN A 106 1.47 6.41 -13.97
C ASN A 106 0.93 5.33 -13.02
N LEU A 107 1.53 5.24 -11.82
CA LEU A 107 1.18 4.20 -10.86
C LEU A 107 -0.25 4.36 -10.32
N PRO A 108 -0.70 5.53 -9.84
CA PRO A 108 -2.10 5.75 -9.49
C PRO A 108 -3.09 5.28 -10.56
N ASP A 109 -2.90 5.65 -11.82
CA ASP A 109 -3.80 5.27 -12.91
C ASP A 109 -3.81 3.75 -13.14
N ALA A 110 -2.65 3.10 -13.02
CA ALA A 110 -2.55 1.65 -13.12
C ALA A 110 -3.25 0.91 -11.97
N VAL A 111 -3.20 1.47 -10.75
CA VAL A 111 -3.91 0.92 -9.59
C VAL A 111 -5.42 1.10 -9.76
N ASP A 112 -5.87 2.27 -10.22
CA ASP A 112 -7.29 2.52 -10.50
C ASP A 112 -7.80 1.57 -11.60
N ALA A 113 -7.05 1.39 -12.70
CA ALA A 113 -7.41 0.44 -13.76
C ALA A 113 -7.50 -1.02 -13.23
N ALA A 114 -6.58 -1.44 -12.37
CA ALA A 114 -6.65 -2.75 -11.72
C ALA A 114 -7.87 -2.88 -10.80
N GLY A 115 -8.22 -1.80 -10.08
CA GLY A 115 -9.41 -1.72 -9.25
C GLY A 115 -10.71 -1.85 -10.07
N GLU A 116 -10.78 -1.19 -11.21
CA GLU A 116 -11.91 -1.28 -12.14
C GLU A 116 -12.07 -2.70 -12.71
N LEU A 117 -10.97 -3.32 -13.18
CA LEU A 117 -10.96 -4.69 -13.68
C LEU A 117 -11.47 -5.68 -12.62
N LEU A 118 -11.08 -5.47 -11.36
CA LEU A 118 -11.48 -6.31 -10.22
C LEU A 118 -12.83 -5.93 -9.60
N GLN A 119 -13.45 -4.85 -10.06
CA GLN A 119 -14.70 -4.30 -9.53
C GLN A 119 -14.67 -4.16 -8.00
N ILE A 120 -13.60 -3.55 -7.47
CA ILE A 120 -13.39 -3.43 -6.03
C ILE A 120 -14.45 -2.55 -5.37
N THR A 121 -14.72 -2.81 -4.09
CA THR A 121 -15.49 -1.89 -3.23
C THR A 121 -14.55 -0.90 -2.56
N GLY A 122 -14.66 0.38 -2.87
CA GLY A 122 -13.75 1.43 -2.41
C GLY A 122 -12.63 1.69 -3.42
N ARG A 123 -11.50 2.25 -2.97
CA ARG A 123 -10.37 2.62 -3.80
C ARG A 123 -9.05 2.25 -3.15
N VAL A 124 -8.04 1.94 -3.95
CA VAL A 124 -6.65 1.75 -3.52
C VAL A 124 -5.80 2.84 -4.15
N LEU A 125 -4.96 3.49 -3.36
CA LEU A 125 -4.01 4.51 -3.79
C LEU A 125 -2.61 4.12 -3.31
N PRO A 126 -1.57 4.33 -4.13
CA PRO A 126 -0.20 4.21 -3.64
C PRO A 126 0.14 5.39 -2.72
N ALA A 127 0.96 5.13 -1.70
CA ALA A 127 1.43 6.15 -0.75
C ALA A 127 2.37 7.19 -1.38
N THR A 128 3.03 6.82 -2.48
CA THR A 128 3.89 7.67 -3.30
C THR A 128 3.68 7.34 -4.77
N MET A 129 3.90 8.31 -5.67
CA MET A 129 3.85 8.08 -7.12
C MET A 129 5.16 7.49 -7.63
N GLU A 130 6.27 7.81 -6.96
CA GLU A 130 7.60 7.33 -7.28
C GLU A 130 7.91 6.02 -6.56
N ALA A 131 8.80 5.22 -7.16
CA ALA A 131 9.40 4.10 -6.45
C ALA A 131 10.28 4.62 -5.31
N VAL A 132 10.12 4.05 -4.12
CA VAL A 132 10.87 4.45 -2.92
C VAL A 132 11.52 3.25 -2.25
N GLU A 133 12.67 3.47 -1.63
CA GLU A 133 13.35 2.54 -0.76
C GLU A 133 13.12 2.94 0.70
N LEU A 134 12.88 1.96 1.57
CA LEU A 134 12.82 2.20 3.01
C LEU A 134 14.25 2.15 3.58
N VAL A 135 14.65 3.17 4.31
CA VAL A 135 15.96 3.25 4.97
C VAL A 135 15.75 3.43 6.47
N ALA A 136 16.43 2.64 7.28
CA ALA A 136 16.46 2.77 8.73
C ALA A 136 17.85 3.20 9.20
N THR A 137 17.90 3.96 10.28
CA THR A 137 19.13 4.22 11.04
C THR A 137 19.00 3.55 12.40
N THR A 138 19.98 2.73 12.79
CA THR A 138 20.02 2.12 14.12
C THR A 138 20.46 3.12 15.19
N VAL A 139 20.29 2.77 16.46
CA VAL A 139 20.77 3.55 17.62
C VAL A 139 22.30 3.77 17.60
N ASP A 140 23.04 2.90 16.93
CA ASP A 140 24.49 3.01 16.74
C ASP A 140 24.88 3.85 15.50
N GLY A 141 23.89 4.42 14.81
CA GLY A 141 24.09 5.24 13.61
C GLY A 141 24.33 4.46 12.32
N VAL A 142 24.08 3.14 12.32
CA VAL A 142 24.24 2.30 11.12
C VAL A 142 23.00 2.44 10.23
N GLU A 143 23.21 2.70 8.94
CA GLU A 143 22.13 2.69 7.95
C GLU A 143 21.86 1.29 7.41
N VAL A 144 20.58 0.92 7.37
CA VAL A 144 20.06 -0.32 6.80
C VAL A 144 19.04 0.04 5.72
N ARG A 145 19.18 -0.54 4.53
CA ARG A 145 18.35 -0.21 3.37
C ARG A 145 17.55 -1.42 2.93
N GLY A 146 16.32 -1.18 2.51
CA GLY A 146 15.40 -2.21 2.04
C GLY A 146 14.46 -2.70 3.12
N GLN A 147 13.21 -2.99 2.73
CA GLN A 147 12.15 -3.36 3.67
C GLN A 147 12.46 -4.70 4.36
N VAL A 148 12.97 -5.69 3.65
CA VAL A 148 13.36 -6.99 4.22
C VAL A 148 14.45 -6.83 5.27
N GLU A 149 15.55 -6.14 4.94
CA GLU A 149 16.67 -5.95 5.88
C GLU A 149 16.27 -5.12 7.11
N VAL A 150 15.46 -4.07 6.91
CA VAL A 150 14.93 -3.27 8.01
C VAL A 150 14.03 -4.10 8.93
N MET A 151 13.25 -5.05 8.39
CA MET A 151 12.39 -5.93 9.19
C MET A 151 13.21 -6.83 10.14
N ASP A 152 14.37 -7.27 9.70
CA ASP A 152 15.25 -8.18 10.45
C ASP A 152 16.25 -7.43 11.35
N THR A 153 16.19 -6.09 11.38
CA THR A 153 17.10 -5.24 12.15
C THR A 153 16.51 -4.83 13.51
N ALA A 154 17.27 -5.09 14.58
CA ALA A 154 16.96 -4.60 15.93
C ALA A 154 17.58 -3.22 16.19
N GLY A 155 17.03 -2.50 17.18
CA GLY A 155 17.61 -1.23 17.63
C GLY A 155 17.46 -0.10 16.60
N ILE A 156 16.34 -0.05 15.88
CA ILE A 156 16.01 1.05 14.95
C ILE A 156 15.73 2.33 15.77
N ASP A 157 16.43 3.41 15.46
CA ASP A 157 16.19 4.77 15.98
C ASP A 157 15.13 5.50 15.14
N ARG A 158 15.30 5.47 13.80
CA ARG A 158 14.42 6.16 12.86
C ARG A 158 14.37 5.47 11.51
N VAL A 159 13.35 5.82 10.73
CA VAL A 159 13.18 5.41 9.33
C VAL A 159 12.85 6.59 8.45
N HIS A 160 13.23 6.53 7.18
CA HIS A 160 12.86 7.48 6.14
C HIS A 160 12.67 6.76 4.78
N LEU A 161 12.10 7.46 3.81
CA LEU A 161 11.99 7.01 2.42
C LEU A 161 13.09 7.68 1.59
N GLU A 162 13.63 6.93 0.63
CA GLU A 162 14.54 7.45 -0.39
C GLU A 162 13.92 7.21 -1.78
N PRO A 163 13.70 8.25 -2.61
CA PRO A 163 13.99 9.66 -2.35
C PRO A 163 13.07 10.29 -1.29
N ALA A 164 13.63 11.16 -0.45
CA ALA A 164 12.90 11.84 0.63
C ALA A 164 11.78 12.75 0.12
N GLU A 165 11.92 13.30 -1.08
CA GLU A 165 10.97 14.23 -1.73
C GLU A 165 9.84 13.49 -2.51
N CYS A 166 9.60 12.22 -2.19
CA CYS A 166 8.53 11.41 -2.76
C CYS A 166 7.14 12.03 -2.52
N ARG A 167 6.25 11.89 -3.50
CA ARG A 167 4.97 12.60 -3.52
C ARG A 167 3.81 11.63 -3.52
N PRO A 168 2.87 11.71 -2.55
CA PRO A 168 1.59 11.03 -2.71
C PRO A 168 0.80 11.64 -3.88
N PRO A 169 -0.13 10.88 -4.48
CA PRO A 169 -1.06 11.45 -5.45
C PRO A 169 -2.00 12.44 -4.77
N PHE A 170 -2.45 13.48 -5.50
CA PHE A 170 -3.42 14.47 -4.98
C PHE A 170 -4.70 13.82 -4.43
N SER A 171 -5.14 12.73 -5.06
CA SER A 171 -6.29 11.95 -4.60
C SER A 171 -6.15 11.38 -3.19
N ALA A 172 -4.92 11.14 -2.71
CA ALA A 172 -4.69 10.70 -1.34
C ALA A 172 -4.91 11.85 -0.34
N HIS A 173 -4.51 13.07 -0.70
CA HIS A 173 -4.80 14.26 0.11
C HIS A 173 -6.31 14.51 0.19
N ASP A 174 -7.00 14.45 -0.95
CA ASP A 174 -8.46 14.65 -1.02
C ASP A 174 -9.21 13.61 -0.18
N ALA A 175 -8.77 12.34 -0.23
CA ALA A 175 -9.34 11.27 0.57
C ALA A 175 -9.18 11.52 2.08
N ILE A 176 -7.98 11.93 2.53
CA ILE A 176 -7.70 12.24 3.95
C ILE A 176 -8.50 13.47 4.41
N ALA A 177 -8.61 14.50 3.57
CA ALA A 177 -9.36 15.71 3.88
C ALA A 177 -10.87 15.45 4.00
N ALA A 178 -11.40 14.51 3.22
CA ALA A 178 -12.81 14.13 3.22
C ALA A 178 -13.17 13.00 4.19
N ALA A 179 -12.19 12.44 4.90
CA ALA A 179 -12.37 11.28 5.77
C ALA A 179 -13.22 11.60 7.01
N ASP A 180 -14.07 10.66 7.40
CA ASP A 180 -14.70 10.63 8.72
C ASP A 180 -13.84 9.89 9.75
N LEU A 181 -12.91 9.05 9.28
CA LEU A 181 -11.95 8.29 10.10
C LEU A 181 -10.67 8.02 9.30
N VAL A 182 -9.52 8.22 9.94
CA VAL A 182 -8.22 7.76 9.43
C VAL A 182 -7.70 6.64 10.32
N LEU A 183 -7.41 5.49 9.71
CA LEU A 183 -6.92 4.29 10.39
C LEU A 183 -5.48 4.01 9.95
N LEU A 184 -4.57 3.85 10.91
CA LEU A 184 -3.18 3.45 10.67
C LEU A 184 -2.99 1.97 11.03
N GLY A 185 -2.58 1.16 10.05
CA GLY A 185 -2.31 -0.27 10.23
C GLY A 185 -3.55 -1.18 10.22
N PRO A 186 -3.52 -2.31 10.95
CA PRO A 186 -2.39 -2.85 11.68
C PRO A 186 -1.27 -3.31 10.72
N GLY A 187 -0.08 -3.51 11.26
CA GLY A 187 1.07 -3.99 10.51
C GLY A 187 2.36 -3.64 11.23
N SER A 188 3.49 -4.10 10.69
CA SER A 188 4.80 -3.75 11.20
C SER A 188 4.95 -2.23 11.25
N LEU A 189 5.31 -1.70 12.43
CA LEU A 189 5.36 -0.26 12.67
C LEU A 189 6.25 0.44 11.63
N TYR A 190 7.50 -0.01 11.48
CA TYR A 190 8.46 0.60 10.55
C TYR A 190 8.16 0.28 9.09
N THR A 191 7.98 -1.00 8.77
CA THR A 191 7.98 -1.48 7.38
C THR A 191 6.61 -1.49 6.71
N SER A 192 5.52 -1.24 7.44
CA SER A 192 4.17 -1.18 6.87
C SER A 192 3.47 0.13 7.20
N VAL A 193 3.37 0.49 8.47
CA VAL A 193 2.59 1.67 8.90
C VAL A 193 3.34 2.95 8.55
N LEU A 194 4.55 3.11 9.08
CA LEU A 194 5.36 4.29 8.82
C LEU A 194 5.77 4.35 7.36
N ALA A 195 6.18 3.24 6.73
CA ALA A 195 6.52 3.19 5.31
C ALA A 195 5.40 3.71 4.39
N ALA A 196 4.12 3.55 4.78
CA ALA A 196 2.99 4.09 4.03
C ALA A 196 2.62 5.53 4.42
N ALA A 197 2.83 5.94 5.68
CA ALA A 197 2.33 7.22 6.20
C ALA A 197 3.36 8.36 6.17
N MET A 198 4.66 8.05 6.02
CA MET A 198 5.73 9.02 6.25
C MET A 198 6.09 9.91 5.05
N SER A 199 5.46 9.74 3.88
CA SER A 199 5.73 10.65 2.77
C SER A 199 5.30 12.07 3.16
N PRO A 200 6.10 13.12 2.87
CA PRO A 200 5.89 14.45 3.44
C PRO A 200 4.45 15.00 3.25
N GLY A 201 3.88 14.78 2.06
CA GLY A 201 2.51 15.20 1.75
C GLY A 201 1.44 14.47 2.56
N LEU A 202 1.63 13.17 2.87
CA LEU A 202 0.69 12.43 3.69
C LEU A 202 0.76 12.83 5.16
N VAL A 203 1.97 13.04 5.69
CA VAL A 203 2.18 13.55 7.05
C VAL A 203 1.43 14.88 7.23
N GLU A 204 1.58 15.79 6.28
CA GLU A 204 0.90 17.07 6.27
C GLU A 204 -0.63 16.92 6.17
N ALA A 205 -1.12 16.06 5.28
CA ALA A 205 -2.56 15.81 5.12
C ALA A 205 -3.20 15.23 6.39
N ILE A 206 -2.53 14.25 7.01
CA ILE A 206 -3.00 13.63 8.26
C ILE A 206 -3.03 14.67 9.38
N ALA A 207 -1.95 15.47 9.53
CA ALA A 207 -1.86 16.49 10.57
C ALA A 207 -2.91 17.60 10.44
N ARG A 208 -3.35 17.91 9.21
CA ARG A 208 -4.40 18.90 8.94
C ARG A 208 -5.81 18.33 9.03
N SER A 209 -5.97 17.00 9.01
CA SER A 209 -7.28 16.36 9.04
C SER A 209 -7.97 16.57 10.40
N SER A 210 -9.29 16.77 10.36
CA SER A 210 -10.13 16.83 11.57
C SER A 210 -10.73 15.47 11.94
N ALA A 211 -10.52 14.45 11.11
CA ALA A 211 -10.98 13.10 11.35
C ALA A 211 -10.25 12.48 12.56
N PRO A 212 -10.94 11.68 13.39
CA PRO A 212 -10.26 10.86 14.38
C PRO A 212 -9.20 9.97 13.72
N LEU A 213 -7.98 10.03 14.26
CA LEU A 213 -6.86 9.18 13.86
C LEU A 213 -6.77 7.99 14.82
N VAL A 214 -6.96 6.78 14.30
CA VAL A 214 -6.92 5.54 15.07
C VAL A 214 -5.71 4.73 14.64
N TYR A 215 -4.81 4.46 15.57
CA TYR A 215 -3.72 3.50 15.38
C TYR A 215 -4.13 2.13 15.90
N VAL A 216 -4.04 1.11 15.05
CA VAL A 216 -4.33 -0.28 15.41
C VAL A 216 -3.00 -0.97 15.70
N CYS A 217 -2.69 -1.10 16.99
CA CYS A 217 -1.46 -1.71 17.51
C CYS A 217 -1.49 -3.25 17.44
#